data_AF-A0A2T0X110-F1
#
_entry.id   AF-A0A2T0X110-F1
#
_cell.length_a   1.000
_cell.length_b   1.000
_cell.length_c   1.000
_cell.angle_alpha   90.00
_cell.angle_beta   90.00
_cell.angle_gamma   90.00
#
_symmetry.space_group_name_H-M   'P 1'
#
loop_
_entity.id
_entity.type
_entity.pdbx_description
1 polymer ?
#
loop_
_entity_poly.entity_id
_entity_poly.type
_entity_poly.pdbx_seq_one_letter_code
_entity_poly.pdbx_strand_id
1 'polypeptide(L)'
;MLGPGPPPILDAALRGGAGAMRMDDATWRRHANPWSVWTRILTPLPLLTVVLFLRPALAWWTLLPLAVVLAWIVWNPRAFPEPKAWDGWPQRGVLGEKAMIAHAAAVPGHHRRTMTVLTGLSAVTAVI
;
A
#
# COMPACT_ATOMS: atom_id res chain seq x y z
N MET A 1 22.81 14.84 12.01
CA MET A 1 23.37 13.82 11.10
C MET A 1 22.20 13.03 10.52
N LEU A 2 22.00 13.07 9.20
CA LEU A 2 21.02 12.21 8.55
C LEU A 2 21.46 10.76 8.74
N GLY A 3 20.56 9.88 9.18
CA GLY A 3 20.89 8.47 9.38
C GLY A 3 21.20 7.77 8.05
N PRO A 4 21.68 6.50 8.07
CA PRO A 4 21.85 5.72 6.84
C PRO A 4 20.53 5.66 6.06
N GLY A 5 20.57 5.40 4.74
CA GLY A 5 19.37 5.26 3.92
C GLY A 5 18.44 4.11 4.37
N PRO A 6 17.25 3.97 3.77
CA PRO A 6 16.39 2.83 4.03
C PRO A 6 17.06 1.54 3.53
N PRO A 7 16.81 0.39 4.18
CA PRO A 7 17.34 -0.88 3.69
C PRO A 7 16.78 -1.22 2.29
N PRO A 8 17.52 -1.99 1.47
CA PRO A 8 17.16 -2.21 0.06
C PRO A 8 15.76 -2.79 -0.15
N ILE A 9 15.33 -3.73 0.70
CA ILE A 9 13.98 -4.33 0.61
C ILE A 9 12.87 -3.29 0.81
N LEU A 10 13.09 -2.33 1.71
CA LEU A 10 12.11 -1.30 2.02
C LEU A 10 12.05 -0.27 0.90
N ASP A 11 13.21 0.14 0.36
CA ASP A 11 13.26 1.07 -0.78
C ASP A 11 12.62 0.44 -2.04
N ALA A 12 12.94 -0.82 -2.33
CA ALA A 12 12.38 -1.56 -3.45
C ALA A 12 10.85 -1.72 -3.32
N ALA A 13 10.35 -2.09 -2.14
CA ALA A 13 8.92 -2.25 -1.91
C ALA A 13 8.17 -0.91 -2.07
N LEU A 14 8.66 0.17 -1.47
CA LEU A 14 8.00 1.47 -1.50
C LEU A 14 8.03 2.11 -2.90
N ARG A 15 9.21 2.18 -3.53
CA ARG A 15 9.35 2.78 -4.87
C ARG A 15 8.74 1.90 -5.95
N GLY A 16 8.93 0.58 -5.87
CA GLY A 16 8.34 -0.38 -6.78
C GLY A 16 6.81 -0.35 -6.74
N GLY A 17 6.23 -0.35 -5.53
CA GLY A 17 4.78 -0.23 -5.34
C GLY A 17 4.22 1.09 -5.88
N ALA A 18 4.85 2.22 -5.55
CA ALA A 18 4.43 3.53 -6.06
C ALA A 18 4.54 3.63 -7.60
N GLY A 19 5.61 3.08 -8.17
CA GLY A 19 5.81 3.00 -9.62
C GLY A 19 4.77 2.14 -10.33
N ALA A 20 4.51 0.93 -9.81
CA ALA A 20 3.50 0.01 -10.35
C ALA A 20 2.10 0.63 -10.34
N MET A 21 1.77 1.42 -9.33
CA MET A 21 0.47 2.11 -9.21
C MET A 21 0.42 3.47 -9.92
N ARG A 22 1.52 3.90 -10.57
CA ARG A 22 1.65 5.21 -11.24
C ARG A 22 1.20 6.37 -10.34
N MET A 23 1.74 6.43 -9.13
CA MET A 23 1.33 7.44 -8.15
C MET A 23 1.93 8.82 -8.46
N ASP A 24 1.21 9.61 -9.26
CA ASP A 24 1.45 11.04 -9.44
C ASP A 24 0.92 11.87 -8.26
N ASP A 25 1.24 13.16 -8.21
CA ASP A 25 0.83 14.04 -7.10
C ASP A 25 -0.70 14.11 -6.93
N ALA A 26 -1.46 14.08 -8.02
CA ALA A 26 -2.92 14.09 -7.98
C ALA A 26 -3.47 12.79 -7.37
N THR A 27 -2.90 11.65 -7.74
CA THR A 27 -3.27 10.33 -7.19
C THR A 27 -2.88 10.24 -5.73
N TRP A 28 -1.70 10.73 -5.33
CA TRP A 28 -1.29 10.81 -3.92
C TRP A 28 -2.27 11.62 -3.08
N ARG A 29 -2.76 12.76 -3.60
CA ARG A 29 -3.72 13.59 -2.89
C ARG A 29 -5.06 12.87 -2.67
N ARG A 30 -5.56 12.18 -3.70
CA ARG A 30 -6.79 11.38 -3.60
C ARG A 30 -6.63 10.12 -2.75
N HIS A 31 -5.44 9.52 -2.73
CA HIS A 31 -5.09 8.38 -1.89
C HIS A 31 -5.25 8.66 -0.39
N ALA A 32 -5.05 9.92 0.02
CA ALA A 32 -5.26 10.39 1.38
C ALA A 32 -6.74 10.52 1.77
N ASN A 33 -7.68 10.32 0.84
CA ASN A 33 -9.11 10.39 1.15
C ASN A 33 -9.51 9.28 2.13
N PRO A 34 -10.19 9.58 3.26
CA PRO A 34 -10.61 8.58 4.23
C PRO A 34 -11.44 7.44 3.64
N TRP A 35 -12.30 7.73 2.66
CA TRP A 35 -13.07 6.69 1.97
C TRP A 35 -12.19 5.78 1.12
N SER A 36 -11.18 6.34 0.44
CA SER A 36 -10.20 5.52 -0.28
C SER A 36 -9.47 4.57 0.68
N VAL A 37 -9.02 5.09 1.83
CA VAL A 37 -8.33 4.27 2.84
C VAL A 37 -9.24 3.18 3.41
N TRP A 38 -10.44 3.52 3.89
CA TRP A 38 -11.34 2.53 4.49
C TRP A 38 -11.79 1.46 3.50
N THR A 39 -12.13 1.84 2.28
CA THR A 39 -12.53 0.86 1.26
C THR A 39 -11.36 -0.04 0.88
N ARG A 40 -10.11 0.45 0.85
CA ARG A 40 -8.91 -0.39 0.65
C ARG A 40 -8.55 -1.29 1.83
N ILE A 41 -8.99 -0.98 3.04
CA ILE A 41 -8.81 -1.88 4.19
C ILE A 41 -9.91 -2.95 4.17
N LEU A 42 -11.16 -2.53 3.95
CA LEU A 42 -12.33 -3.39 4.12
C LEU A 42 -12.65 -4.27 2.92
N THR A 43 -12.19 -3.94 1.71
CA THR A 43 -12.54 -4.72 0.50
C THR A 43 -11.45 -5.68 0.06
N PRO A 44 -10.20 -5.26 -0.23
CA PRO A 44 -9.22 -6.13 -0.85
C PRO A 44 -8.71 -7.19 0.13
N LEU A 45 -8.50 -6.84 1.41
CA LEU A 45 -7.99 -7.79 2.40
C LEU A 45 -8.91 -9.01 2.60
N PRO A 46 -10.21 -8.86 2.93
CA PRO A 46 -11.07 -10.03 3.06
C PRO A 46 -11.32 -10.73 1.71
N LEU A 47 -11.42 -9.98 0.60
CA LEU A 47 -11.66 -10.59 -0.71
C LEU A 47 -10.46 -11.42 -1.18
N LEU A 48 -9.23 -10.95 -1.00
CA LEU A 48 -8.03 -11.74 -1.31
C LEU A 48 -8.01 -13.02 -0.49
N THR A 49 -8.31 -12.96 0.81
CA THR A 49 -8.41 -14.14 1.66
C THR A 49 -9.42 -15.14 1.13
N VAL A 50 -10.64 -14.69 0.78
CA VAL A 50 -11.69 -15.57 0.23
C VAL A 50 -11.28 -16.16 -1.11
N VAL A 51 -10.76 -15.36 -2.03
CA VAL A 51 -10.31 -15.80 -3.35
C VAL A 51 -9.23 -16.87 -3.25
N LEU A 52 -8.23 -16.64 -2.39
CA LEU A 52 -7.14 -17.59 -2.18
C LEU A 52 -7.59 -18.85 -1.42
N PHE A 53 -8.53 -18.73 -0.47
CA PHE A 53 -9.12 -19.88 0.21
C PHE A 53 -9.89 -20.77 -0.75
N LEU A 54 -10.65 -20.18 -1.68
CA LEU A 54 -11.42 -20.91 -2.68
C LEU A 54 -10.60 -21.36 -3.89
N ARG A 55 -9.28 -21.05 -3.93
CA ARG A 55 -8.39 -21.43 -5.05
C ARG A 55 -8.48 -22.90 -5.48
N PRO A 56 -8.59 -23.90 -4.57
CA PRO A 56 -8.60 -25.30 -4.99
C PRO A 56 -9.93 -25.67 -5.66
N ALA A 57 -11.01 -24.96 -5.32
CA ALA A 57 -12.33 -25.16 -5.91
C ALA A 57 -12.48 -24.44 -7.26
N LEU A 58 -11.93 -23.23 -7.39
CA LEU A 58 -12.01 -22.45 -8.64
C LEU A 58 -10.94 -22.84 -9.67
N ALA A 59 -9.85 -23.48 -9.26
CA ALA A 59 -8.70 -23.80 -10.11
C ALA A 59 -8.24 -22.56 -10.89
N TRP A 60 -8.13 -22.65 -12.23
CA TRP A 60 -7.71 -21.54 -13.09
C TRP A 60 -8.64 -20.31 -12.98
N TRP A 61 -9.93 -20.51 -12.69
CA TRP A 61 -10.90 -19.42 -12.58
C TRP A 61 -10.60 -18.47 -11.42
N THR A 62 -9.76 -18.86 -10.47
CA THR A 62 -9.28 -18.00 -9.37
C THR A 62 -8.59 -16.72 -9.89
N LEU A 63 -8.00 -16.77 -11.09
CA LEU A 63 -7.35 -15.62 -11.70
C LEU A 63 -8.31 -14.46 -11.97
N LEU A 64 -9.57 -14.75 -12.31
CA LEU A 64 -10.56 -13.71 -12.60
C LEU A 64 -10.93 -12.86 -11.38
N PRO A 65 -11.40 -13.41 -10.24
CA PRO A 65 -11.69 -12.62 -9.06
C PRO A 65 -10.41 -12.02 -8.46
N LEU A 66 -9.26 -12.69 -8.55
CA LEU A 66 -7.98 -12.10 -8.16
C LEU A 66 -7.67 -10.84 -8.96
N ALA A 67 -7.80 -10.90 -10.28
CA ALA A 67 -7.58 -9.75 -11.16
C ALA A 67 -8.54 -8.59 -10.84
N VAL A 68 -9.81 -8.88 -10.52
CA VAL A 68 -10.79 -7.86 -10.10
C VAL A 68 -10.34 -7.17 -8.81
N VAL A 69 -9.88 -7.91 -7.81
CA VAL A 69 -9.42 -7.33 -6.55
C VAL A 69 -8.16 -6.48 -6.75
N LEU A 70 -7.20 -6.96 -7.56
CA LEU A 70 -6.00 -6.19 -7.90
C LEU A 70 -6.35 -4.91 -8.69
N ALA A 71 -7.27 -4.99 -9.65
CA ALA A 71 -7.74 -3.83 -10.39
C ALA A 71 -8.39 -2.79 -9.46
N TRP A 72 -9.17 -3.25 -8.47
CA TRP A 72 -9.73 -2.36 -7.46
C TRP A 72 -8.63 -1.67 -6.63
N ILE A 73 -7.60 -2.38 -6.18
CA ILE A 73 -6.48 -1.77 -5.42
C ILE A 73 -5.83 -0.63 -6.22
N VAL A 74 -5.60 -0.83 -7.52
CA VAL A 74 -4.96 0.16 -8.40
C VAL A 74 -5.90 1.34 -8.73
N TRP A 75 -7.19 1.06 -8.91
CA TRP A 75 -8.17 2.08 -9.29
C TRP A 75 -8.66 2.91 -8.10
N ASN A 76 -8.73 2.33 -6.90
CA ASN A 76 -9.33 2.96 -5.72
C ASN A 76 -8.78 4.36 -5.38
N PRO A 77 -7.45 4.63 -5.41
CA PRO A 77 -6.91 5.97 -5.16
C PRO A 77 -7.38 7.02 -6.16
N ARG A 78 -8.00 6.62 -7.29
CA ARG A 78 -8.52 7.51 -8.34
C ARG A 78 -10.05 7.65 -8.29
N ALA A 79 -10.73 6.75 -7.58
CA ALA A 79 -12.18 6.70 -7.50
C ALA A 79 -12.78 7.79 -6.59
N PHE A 80 -11.99 8.35 -5.67
CA PHE A 80 -12.44 9.32 -4.68
C PHE A 80 -11.83 10.70 -4.91
N PRO A 81 -12.54 11.79 -4.57
CA PRO A 81 -11.97 13.14 -4.62
C PRO A 81 -10.88 13.31 -3.55
N GLU A 82 -10.17 14.43 -3.59
CA GLU A 82 -9.23 14.79 -2.54
C GLU A 82 -9.94 15.00 -1.18
N PRO A 83 -9.31 14.68 -0.03
CA PRO A 83 -9.86 15.00 1.27
C PRO A 83 -10.03 16.52 1.45
N LYS A 84 -11.13 16.90 2.11
CA LYS A 84 -11.43 18.30 2.46
C LYS A 84 -10.56 18.84 3.61
N ALA A 85 -10.00 17.95 4.43
CA ALA A 85 -9.16 18.26 5.59
C ALA A 85 -7.96 17.31 5.66
N TRP A 86 -6.84 17.78 6.24
CA TRP A 86 -5.53 17.12 6.23
C TRP A 86 -4.99 16.77 7.62
N ASP A 87 -5.86 16.70 8.61
CA ASP A 87 -5.54 16.54 10.03
C ASP A 87 -5.78 15.13 10.58
N GLY A 88 -6.58 14.33 9.87
CA GLY A 88 -6.92 12.95 10.23
C GLY A 88 -5.76 11.95 10.07
N TRP A 89 -5.91 10.80 10.74
CA TRP A 89 -4.92 9.72 10.67
C TRP A 89 -4.71 9.17 9.24
N PRO A 90 -5.73 9.03 8.35
CA PRO A 90 -5.50 8.52 6.99
C PRO A 90 -4.54 9.40 6.21
N GLN A 91 -4.72 10.72 6.31
CA GLN A 91 -3.90 11.72 5.66
C GLN A 91 -2.47 11.69 6.20
N ARG A 92 -2.31 11.65 7.54
CA ARG A 92 -1.00 11.55 8.18
C ARG A 92 -0.25 10.28 7.77
N GLY A 93 -0.96 9.15 7.66
CA GLY A 93 -0.39 7.88 7.19
C GLY A 93 0.16 8.01 5.76
N VAL A 94 -0.66 8.50 4.83
CA VAL A 94 -0.27 8.68 3.43
C VAL A 94 0.87 9.71 3.27
N LEU A 95 0.84 10.80 4.02
CA LEU A 95 1.95 11.76 4.04
C LEU A 95 3.23 11.15 4.60
N GLY A 96 3.12 10.28 5.61
CA GLY A 96 4.23 9.49 6.15
C GLY A 96 4.85 8.58 5.09
N GLU A 97 4.03 7.88 4.29
CA GLU A 97 4.49 7.06 3.17
C GLU A 97 5.23 7.91 2.12
N LYS A 98 4.67 9.06 1.73
CA LYS A 98 5.32 9.98 0.79
C LYS A 98 6.64 10.52 1.33
N ALA A 99 6.67 10.89 2.62
CA ALA A 99 7.88 11.34 3.31
C ALA A 99 8.93 10.22 3.39
N MET A 100 8.53 8.97 3.56
CA MET A 100 9.44 7.83 3.55
C MET A 100 10.05 7.61 2.17
N ILE A 101 9.28 7.73 1.09
CA ILE A 101 9.81 7.60 -0.29
C ILE A 101 10.76 8.75 -0.65
N ALA A 102 10.37 9.98 -0.31
CA ALA A 102 11.11 11.18 -0.71
C ALA A 102 12.30 11.50 0.21
N HIS A 103 12.18 11.21 1.51
CA HIS A 103 13.10 11.69 2.56
C HIS A 103 13.40 10.60 3.61
N ALA A 104 13.54 9.33 3.22
CA ALA A 104 13.78 8.21 4.14
C ALA A 104 14.90 8.45 5.17
N ALA A 105 15.98 9.15 4.80
CA ALA A 105 17.10 9.43 5.70
C ALA A 105 16.73 10.38 6.87
N ALA A 106 15.70 11.20 6.70
CA ALA A 106 15.15 12.09 7.73
C ALA A 106 14.16 11.36 8.66
N VAL A 107 13.69 10.16 8.29
CA VAL A 107 12.79 9.35 9.11
C VAL A 107 13.59 8.69 10.24
N PRO A 108 13.13 8.77 11.50
CA PRO A 108 13.80 8.11 12.63
C PRO A 108 14.02 6.61 12.39
N GLY A 109 15.20 6.11 12.82
CA GLY A 109 15.63 4.74 12.51
C GLY A 109 14.68 3.65 13.02
N HIS A 110 13.97 3.88 14.13
CA HIS A 110 13.01 2.92 14.68
C HIS A 110 11.79 2.72 13.77
N HIS A 111 11.25 3.79 13.18
CA HIS A 111 10.15 3.67 12.21
C HIS A 111 10.57 2.87 10.98
N ARG A 112 11.79 3.12 10.47
CA ARG A 112 12.35 2.38 9.33
C ARG A 112 12.52 0.90 9.64
N ARG A 113 13.00 0.57 10.85
CA ARG A 113 13.11 -0.82 11.31
C ARG A 113 11.75 -1.49 11.36
N THR A 114 10.75 -0.87 11.99
CA THR A 114 9.38 -1.41 12.06
C THR A 114 8.81 -1.66 10.67
N MET A 115 8.92 -0.69 9.75
CA MET A 115 8.44 -0.85 8.38
C MET A 115 9.18 -1.97 7.63
N THR A 116 10.49 -2.12 7.84
CA THR A 116 11.28 -3.19 7.22
C THR A 116 10.81 -4.57 7.68
N VAL A 117 10.59 -4.72 9.00
CA VAL A 117 10.09 -5.98 9.57
C VAL A 117 8.70 -6.30 9.02
N LEU A 118 7.78 -5.34 9.03
CA LEU A 118 6.43 -5.53 8.50
C LEU A 118 6.45 -5.90 7.02
N THR A 119 7.26 -5.20 6.22
CA THR A 119 7.40 -5.48 4.77
C THR A 119 7.96 -6.89 4.54
N GLY A 120 8.98 -7.28 5.31
CA GLY A 120 9.56 -8.62 5.25
C GLY A 120 8.55 -9.70 5.60
N LEU A 121 7.78 -9.51 6.67
CA LEU A 121 6.73 -10.45 7.09
C LEU A 121 5.64 -10.58 6.01
N SER A 122 5.19 -9.47 5.42
CA SER A 122 4.22 -9.49 4.33
C SER A 122 4.73 -10.24 3.09
N ALA A 123 6.01 -10.08 2.75
CA ALA A 123 6.62 -10.80 1.63
C ALA A 123 6.64 -12.31 1.87
N VAL A 124 6.93 -12.76 3.09
CA VAL A 124 6.88 -14.19 3.46
C VAL A 124 5.46 -14.73 3.31
N THR A 125 4.45 -14.01 3.82
CA THR A 125 3.05 -14.45 3.69
C THR A 125 2.53 -14.51 2.26
N ALA A 126 3.17 -13.81 1.32
CA ALA A 126 2.80 -13.87 -0.10
C ALA A 126 3.34 -15.13 -0.82
N VAL A 127 4.33 -15.80 -0.22
CA VAL A 127 5.03 -16.96 -0.82
C VAL A 127 4.55 -18.31 -0.24
N ILE A 128 4.00 -18.29 0.98
CA ILE A 128 3.42 -19.46 1.67
C ILE A 128 1.94 -19.61 1.27
#